data_AF-A0A9X4BF57-F1
#
_entry.id   AF-A0A9X4BF57-F1
#
_cell.length_a   1.000
_cell.length_b   1.000
_cell.length_c   1.000
_cell.angle_alpha   90.00
_cell.angle_beta   90.00
_cell.angle_gamma   90.00
#
_symmetry.space_group_name_H-M   'P 1'
#
loop_
_entity.id
_entity.type
_entity.pdbx_description
1 polymer ?
#
loop_
_entity_poly.entity_id
_entity_poly.type
_entity_poly.pdbx_seq_one_letter_code
_entity_poly.pdbx_strand_id
1 'polypeptide(L)'
;PKALAALGAGMPVQVRHQSGEKLHAEALQAYADAGVQASVEPFIADMAEAFAWADLFVCRSGASTLAELCSVGVGSVLVPFAAAVDDHQTRNAGYLVESGADVLLKKDETLATQLEGVLRDLSENSARRMQMANAARALAKVDAAERIADIILEESK
;
A
#
# COMPACT_ATOMS: atom_id res chain seq x y z
N PRO A 1 -0.21 -11.41 8.59
CA PRO A 1 0.13 -12.85 8.49
C PRO A 1 -1.06 -13.78 8.20
N LYS A 2 -2.21 -13.65 8.89
CA LYS A 2 -3.37 -14.55 8.70
C LYS A 2 -3.84 -14.69 7.24
N ALA A 3 -4.00 -13.57 6.53
CA ALA A 3 -4.37 -13.57 5.11
C ALA A 3 -3.35 -14.35 4.24
N LEU A 4 -2.05 -14.15 4.49
CA LEU A 4 -0.97 -14.83 3.78
C LEU A 4 -0.94 -16.34 4.07
N ALA A 5 -1.15 -16.73 5.33
CA ALA A 5 -1.22 -18.14 5.71
C ALA A 5 -2.36 -18.88 4.99
N ALA A 6 -3.50 -18.19 4.82
CA ALA A 6 -4.66 -18.72 4.12
C ALA A 6 -4.46 -18.84 2.59
N LEU A 7 -3.46 -18.18 2.00
CA LEU A 7 -3.10 -18.39 0.58
C LEU A 7 -2.57 -19.81 0.33
N GLY A 8 -1.95 -20.44 1.33
CA GLY A 8 -1.37 -21.78 1.26
C GLY A 8 0.11 -21.80 0.83
N ALA A 9 0.79 -22.91 1.12
CA ALA A 9 2.25 -23.07 1.01
C ALA A 9 2.82 -23.08 -0.44
N GLY A 10 1.98 -22.89 -1.46
CA GLY A 10 2.38 -22.89 -2.87
C GLY A 10 2.22 -21.55 -3.60
N MET A 11 1.77 -20.50 -2.89
CA MET A 11 1.50 -19.21 -3.54
C MET A 11 2.80 -18.40 -3.73
N PRO A 12 3.09 -17.88 -4.94
CA PRO A 12 4.35 -17.24 -5.27
C PRO A 12 4.41 -15.77 -4.80
N VAL A 13 4.15 -15.52 -3.52
CA VAL A 13 4.25 -14.17 -2.93
C VAL A 13 5.47 -14.06 -2.04
N GLN A 14 6.26 -13.01 -2.27
CA GLN A 14 7.32 -12.60 -1.35
C GLN A 14 6.83 -11.40 -0.54
N VAL A 15 7.17 -11.35 0.74
CA VAL A 15 6.64 -10.34 1.66
C VAL A 15 7.77 -9.60 2.33
N ARG A 16 7.76 -8.27 2.18
CA ARG A 16 8.51 -7.32 2.99
C ARG A 16 7.52 -6.51 3.82
N HIS A 17 7.73 -6.44 5.13
CA HIS A 17 6.82 -5.76 6.06
C HIS A 17 7.61 -4.81 6.96
N GLN A 18 7.34 -3.51 6.79
CA GLN A 18 7.74 -2.49 7.76
C GLN A 18 6.79 -2.48 8.96
N SER A 19 7.20 -3.04 10.09
CA SER A 19 6.35 -3.20 11.27
C SER A 19 6.26 -1.95 12.16
N GLY A 20 7.23 -1.05 12.05
CA GLY A 20 7.51 -0.03 13.08
C GLY A 20 8.28 -0.62 14.26
N GLU A 21 9.12 0.19 14.90
CA GLU A 21 9.99 -0.24 16.01
C GLU A 21 9.21 -0.88 17.16
N LYS A 22 8.10 -0.25 17.57
CA LYS A 22 7.31 -0.68 18.73
C LYS A 22 6.65 -2.04 18.57
N LEU A 23 6.32 -2.43 17.33
CA LEU A 23 5.58 -3.66 17.03
C LEU A 23 6.48 -4.72 16.37
N HIS A 24 7.78 -4.48 16.26
CA HIS A 24 8.67 -5.34 15.48
C HIS A 24 8.76 -6.77 16.03
N ALA A 25 8.97 -6.92 17.35
CA ALA A 25 9.02 -8.23 17.98
C ALA A 25 7.69 -8.99 17.88
N GLU A 26 6.57 -8.29 18.07
CA GLU A 26 5.22 -8.86 17.92
C GLU A 26 4.97 -9.32 16.48
N ALA A 27 5.37 -8.52 15.50
CA ALA A 27 5.22 -8.84 14.09
C ALA A 27 6.01 -10.11 13.73
N LEU A 28 7.29 -10.21 14.16
CA LEU A 28 8.11 -11.41 13.95
C LEU A 28 7.43 -12.66 14.52
N GLN A 29 6.96 -12.59 15.78
CA GLN A 29 6.27 -13.71 16.41
C GLN A 29 4.98 -14.08 15.65
N ALA A 30 4.20 -13.09 15.21
CA ALA A 30 2.97 -13.32 14.48
C ALA A 30 3.17 -13.97 13.10
N TYR A 31 4.31 -13.73 12.43
CA TYR A 31 4.69 -14.47 11.21
C TYR A 31 5.12 -15.90 11.52
N ALA A 32 5.92 -16.10 12.58
CA ALA A 32 6.38 -17.41 13.02
C ALA A 32 5.20 -18.33 13.39
N ASP A 33 4.27 -17.83 14.22
CA ASP A 33 3.06 -18.55 14.64
C ASP A 33 2.16 -18.91 13.46
N ALA A 34 2.14 -18.06 12.42
CA ALA A 34 1.38 -18.30 11.20
C ALA A 34 2.09 -19.23 10.20
N GLY A 35 3.35 -19.60 10.44
CA GLY A 35 4.16 -20.39 9.50
C GLY A 35 4.43 -19.68 8.16
N VAL A 36 4.42 -18.34 8.16
CA VAL A 36 4.59 -17.53 6.94
C VAL A 36 5.99 -16.92 6.92
N GLN A 37 6.73 -17.14 5.83
CA GLN A 37 8.02 -16.50 5.61
C GLN A 37 7.83 -15.07 5.11
N ALA A 38 8.50 -14.12 5.76
CA ALA A 38 8.51 -12.70 5.36
C ALA A 38 9.81 -12.03 5.87
N SER A 39 10.31 -11.04 5.11
CA SER A 39 11.27 -10.07 5.66
C SER A 39 10.49 -9.04 6.47
N VAL A 40 10.75 -8.98 7.77
CA VAL A 40 10.13 -8.00 8.66
C VAL A 40 11.23 -7.07 9.14
N GLU A 41 11.01 -5.77 8.99
CA GLU A 41 11.97 -4.73 9.36
C GLU A 41 11.25 -3.65 10.16
N PRO A 42 11.87 -3.04 11.19
CA PRO A 42 11.22 -1.98 11.96
C PRO A 42 11.02 -0.71 11.12
N PHE A 43 11.95 -0.43 10.20
CA PHE A 43 11.95 0.74 9.33
C PHE A 43 12.68 0.42 8.03
N ILE A 44 12.12 0.80 6.88
CA ILE A 44 12.75 0.67 5.57
C ILE A 44 13.52 1.95 5.29
N ALA A 45 14.85 1.88 5.33
CA ALA A 45 15.72 3.04 5.11
C ALA A 45 15.77 3.47 3.64
N ASP A 46 15.76 2.50 2.71
CA ASP A 46 15.73 2.75 1.27
C ASP A 46 14.34 2.46 0.71
N MET A 47 13.46 3.46 0.79
CA MET A 47 12.11 3.35 0.25
C MET A 47 12.11 3.28 -1.29
N ALA A 48 13.09 3.86 -1.97
CA ALA A 48 13.19 3.80 -3.42
C ALA A 48 13.44 2.37 -3.90
N GLU A 49 14.34 1.65 -3.22
CA GLU A 49 14.56 0.22 -3.47
C GLU A 49 13.30 -0.60 -3.17
N ALA A 50 12.64 -0.36 -2.04
CA ALA A 50 11.41 -1.09 -1.70
C ALA A 50 10.28 -0.86 -2.72
N PHE A 51 10.15 0.37 -3.23
CA PHE A 51 9.22 0.70 -4.31
C PHE A 51 9.57 0.02 -5.63
N ALA A 52 10.86 -0.06 -5.99
CA ALA A 52 11.31 -0.75 -7.19
C ALA A 52 11.15 -2.27 -7.11
N TRP A 53 11.21 -2.84 -5.91
CA TRP A 53 11.05 -4.27 -5.66
C TRP A 53 9.59 -4.74 -5.70
N ALA A 54 8.65 -3.90 -5.27
CA ALA A 54 7.27 -4.33 -5.02
C ALA A 54 6.37 -4.32 -6.27
N ASP A 55 5.67 -5.43 -6.51
CA ASP A 55 4.57 -5.51 -7.49
C ASP A 55 3.23 -4.96 -6.95
N LEU A 56 3.10 -4.85 -5.63
CA LEU A 56 1.86 -4.47 -4.93
C LEU A 56 2.20 -3.94 -3.53
N PHE A 57 1.52 -2.86 -3.11
CA PHE A 57 1.56 -2.39 -1.72
C PHE A 57 0.30 -2.76 -0.95
N VAL A 58 0.46 -3.02 0.35
CA VAL A 58 -0.67 -3.08 1.31
C VAL A 58 -0.38 -2.09 2.42
N CYS A 59 -1.12 -0.97 2.46
CA CYS A 59 -0.77 0.14 3.33
C CYS A 59 -1.98 0.95 3.81
N ARG A 60 -1.71 1.95 4.66
CA ARG A 60 -2.68 3.00 4.99
C ARG A 60 -2.80 3.97 3.81
N SER A 61 -3.91 4.72 3.75
CA SER A 61 -4.18 5.72 2.70
C SER A 61 -3.85 7.15 3.15
N GLY A 62 -2.66 7.33 3.72
CA GLY A 62 -2.12 8.66 4.03
C GLY A 62 -1.80 9.45 2.76
N ALA A 63 -2.00 10.77 2.76
CA ALA A 63 -1.89 11.59 1.54
C ALA A 63 -0.52 11.46 0.85
N SER A 64 0.58 11.54 1.62
CA SER A 64 1.93 11.39 1.08
C SER A 64 2.17 9.99 0.51
N THR A 65 1.70 8.94 1.20
CA THR A 65 1.81 7.56 0.72
C THR A 65 1.09 7.37 -0.61
N LEU A 66 -0.11 7.94 -0.77
CA LEU A 66 -0.82 7.85 -2.05
C LEU A 66 -0.09 8.62 -3.16
N ALA A 67 0.46 9.80 -2.85
CA ALA A 67 1.26 10.56 -3.82
C ALA A 67 2.51 9.78 -4.26
N GLU A 68 3.17 9.08 -3.34
CA GLU A 68 4.30 8.19 -3.62
C GLU A 68 3.89 7.02 -4.51
N LEU A 69 2.79 6.31 -4.18
CA LEU A 69 2.29 5.19 -4.98
C LEU A 69 1.96 5.61 -6.42
N CYS A 70 1.31 6.77 -6.60
CA CYS A 70 1.08 7.33 -7.93
C CYS A 70 2.40 7.67 -8.64
N SER A 71 3.36 8.25 -7.90
CA SER A 71 4.67 8.63 -8.46
C SER A 71 5.53 7.44 -8.86
N VAL A 72 5.40 6.30 -8.20
CA VAL A 72 6.09 5.06 -8.59
C VAL A 72 5.30 4.30 -9.66
N GLY A 73 3.97 4.39 -9.62
CA GLY A 73 3.09 3.66 -10.52
C GLY A 73 2.89 2.22 -10.08
N VAL A 74 2.62 1.99 -8.80
CA VAL A 74 2.35 0.64 -8.26
C VAL A 74 0.94 0.63 -7.68
N GLY A 75 0.16 -0.38 -8.05
CA GLY A 75 -1.17 -0.59 -7.47
C GLY A 75 -1.09 -0.97 -6.00
N SER A 76 -2.17 -0.73 -5.25
CA SER A 76 -2.18 -1.03 -3.82
C SER A 76 -3.51 -1.55 -3.28
N VAL A 77 -3.43 -2.20 -2.12
CA VAL A 77 -4.57 -2.51 -1.27
C VAL A 77 -4.53 -1.55 -0.09
N LEU A 78 -5.48 -0.61 -0.07
CA LEU A 78 -5.57 0.42 0.94
C LEU A 78 -6.43 -0.04 2.10
N VAL A 79 -5.89 0.07 3.32
CA VAL A 79 -6.60 -0.22 4.57
C VAL A 79 -6.59 1.06 5.43
N PRO A 80 -7.54 2.00 5.25
CA PRO A 80 -7.56 3.26 5.98
C PRO A 80 -7.49 3.07 7.51
N PHE A 81 -6.87 4.02 8.19
CA PHE A 81 -6.89 4.06 9.63
C PHE A 81 -8.25 4.58 10.12
N ALA A 82 -9.07 3.70 10.71
CA ALA A 82 -10.45 3.99 11.07
C ALA A 82 -10.63 5.13 12.10
N ALA A 83 -9.58 5.45 12.88
CA ALA A 83 -9.60 6.54 13.86
C ALA A 83 -8.99 7.85 13.31
N ALA A 84 -8.83 7.98 12.00
CA ALA A 84 -8.44 9.23 11.37
C ALA A 84 -9.53 10.30 11.59
N VAL A 85 -9.15 11.46 12.11
CA VAL A 85 -10.05 12.62 12.30
C VAL A 85 -10.77 12.91 10.98
N ASP A 86 -12.09 12.99 10.96
CA ASP A 86 -12.92 13.26 9.77
C ASP A 86 -12.93 12.22 8.63
N ASP A 87 -12.48 10.98 8.87
CA ASP A 87 -12.48 9.90 7.86
C ASP A 87 -11.75 10.25 6.54
N HIS A 88 -10.77 11.15 6.63
CA HIS A 88 -10.06 11.67 5.46
C HIS A 88 -9.28 10.57 4.72
N GLN A 89 -8.82 9.52 5.41
CA GLN A 89 -8.10 8.43 4.76
C GLN A 89 -8.99 7.60 3.83
N THR A 90 -10.28 7.45 4.14
CA THR A 90 -11.23 6.78 3.23
C THR A 90 -11.48 7.64 1.99
N ARG A 91 -11.62 8.96 2.17
CA ARG A 91 -11.77 9.92 1.06
C ARG A 91 -10.54 9.95 0.15
N ASN A 92 -9.35 9.95 0.73
CA ASN A 92 -8.08 9.88 0.00
C ASN A 92 -8.02 8.60 -0.85
N ALA A 93 -8.38 7.46 -0.27
CA ALA A 93 -8.40 6.18 -0.97
C ALA A 93 -9.40 6.17 -2.14
N GLY A 94 -10.55 6.83 -1.98
CA GLY A 94 -11.60 6.89 -3.01
C GLY A 94 -11.09 7.35 -4.37
N TYR A 95 -10.22 8.36 -4.41
CA TYR A 95 -9.68 8.92 -5.66
C TYR A 95 -8.91 7.88 -6.50
N LEU A 96 -8.11 7.03 -5.86
CA LEU A 96 -7.32 6.00 -6.55
C LEU A 96 -8.17 4.77 -6.89
N VAL A 97 -9.11 4.41 -6.01
CA VAL A 97 -10.06 3.31 -6.24
C VAL A 97 -10.97 3.60 -7.43
N GLU A 98 -11.52 4.81 -7.54
CA GLU A 98 -12.37 5.24 -8.66
C GLU A 98 -11.62 5.20 -10.00
N SER A 99 -10.30 5.40 -9.96
CA SER A 99 -9.43 5.33 -11.13
C SER A 99 -8.99 3.89 -11.48
N GLY A 100 -9.36 2.90 -10.66
CA GLY A 100 -8.96 1.50 -10.83
C GLY A 100 -7.52 1.20 -10.40
N ALA A 101 -6.85 2.12 -9.70
CA ALA A 101 -5.49 1.96 -9.23
C ALA A 101 -5.39 1.06 -7.98
N ASP A 102 -6.43 1.08 -7.14
CA ASP A 102 -6.36 0.47 -5.81
C ASP A 102 -7.61 -0.33 -5.42
N VAL A 103 -7.43 -1.25 -4.47
CA VAL A 103 -8.52 -1.94 -3.77
C VAL A 103 -8.63 -1.41 -2.35
N LEU A 104 -9.82 -0.93 -1.97
CA LEU A 104 -10.08 -0.44 -0.62
C LEU A 104 -10.69 -1.53 0.26
N LEU A 105 -10.04 -1.82 1.39
CA LEU A 105 -10.53 -2.74 2.42
C LEU A 105 -10.73 -2.04 3.76
N LYS A 106 -11.71 -2.49 4.53
CA LYS A 106 -12.00 -1.95 5.87
C LYS A 106 -11.22 -2.71 6.94
N LYS A 107 -10.81 -1.99 7.99
CA LYS A 107 -10.18 -2.60 9.16
C LYS A 107 -11.24 -3.13 10.12
N ASP A 108 -11.77 -4.32 9.85
CA ASP A 108 -12.74 -5.05 10.68
C ASP A 108 -12.38 -6.55 10.77
N GLU A 109 -13.24 -7.37 11.35
CA GLU A 109 -13.02 -8.81 11.49
C GLU A 109 -12.88 -9.56 10.15
N THR A 110 -13.38 -8.98 9.05
CA THR A 110 -13.37 -9.59 7.72
C THR A 110 -12.10 -9.29 6.93
N LEU A 111 -11.27 -8.33 7.40
CA LEU A 111 -10.08 -7.86 6.69
C LEU A 111 -9.16 -9.00 6.26
N ALA A 112 -8.93 -9.99 7.13
CA ALA A 112 -8.04 -11.10 6.80
C ALA A 112 -8.55 -11.93 5.61
N THR A 113 -9.85 -12.22 5.57
CA THR A 113 -10.48 -12.98 4.49
C THR A 113 -10.55 -12.17 3.20
N GLN A 114 -10.91 -10.89 3.29
CA GLN A 114 -10.95 -10.01 2.12
C GLN A 114 -9.56 -9.80 1.51
N LEU A 115 -8.56 -9.56 2.36
CA LEU A 115 -7.18 -9.39 1.91
C LEU A 115 -6.64 -10.67 1.26
N GLU A 116 -6.98 -11.84 1.80
CA GLU A 116 -6.62 -13.13 1.19
C GLU A 116 -7.17 -13.24 -0.24
N GLY A 117 -8.48 -13.00 -0.44
CA GLY A 117 -9.08 -13.09 -1.77
C GLY A 117 -8.47 -12.10 -2.77
N VAL A 118 -8.17 -10.88 -2.33
CA VAL A 118 -7.50 -9.87 -3.16
C VAL A 118 -6.07 -10.28 -3.49
N LEU A 119 -5.30 -10.76 -2.52
CA LEU A 119 -3.92 -11.21 -2.74
C LEU A 119 -3.87 -12.43 -3.67
N ARG A 120 -4.81 -13.36 -3.55
CA ARG A 120 -4.92 -14.54 -4.43
C ARG A 120 -5.10 -14.10 -5.88
N ASP A 121 -6.16 -13.33 -6.14
CA ASP A 121 -6.45 -12.84 -7.49
C ASP A 121 -5.28 -12.03 -8.06
N LEU A 122 -4.73 -11.09 -7.27
CA LEU A 122 -3.62 -10.28 -7.73
C LEU A 122 -2.35 -11.07 -7.92
N SER A 123 -2.10 -12.14 -7.18
CA SER A 123 -0.90 -12.99 -7.37
C SER A 123 -0.96 -13.77 -8.69
N GLU A 124 -2.14 -14.22 -9.09
CA GLU A 124 -2.38 -15.02 -10.30
C GLU A 124 -2.60 -14.15 -11.55
N ASN A 125 -2.95 -12.86 -11.38
CA ASN A 125 -3.33 -11.97 -12.46
C ASN A 125 -2.35 -10.79 -12.65
N SER A 126 -1.24 -11.05 -13.34
CA SER A 126 -0.24 -10.00 -13.66
C SER A 126 -0.81 -8.88 -14.52
N ALA A 127 -1.76 -9.17 -15.42
CA ALA A 127 -2.42 -8.15 -16.24
C ALA A 127 -3.20 -7.15 -15.37
N ARG A 128 -3.91 -7.63 -14.35
CA ARG A 128 -4.61 -6.77 -13.38
C ARG A 128 -3.62 -5.92 -12.57
N ARG A 129 -2.50 -6.49 -12.11
CA ARG A 129 -1.45 -5.71 -11.44
C ARG A 129 -0.92 -4.58 -12.33
N MET A 130 -0.64 -4.87 -13.61
CA MET A 130 -0.20 -3.87 -14.57
C MET A 130 -1.26 -2.80 -14.87
N GLN A 131 -2.54 -3.16 -14.92
CA GLN A 131 -3.62 -2.18 -15.07
C GLN A 131 -3.67 -1.21 -13.88
N MET A 132 -3.59 -1.74 -12.66
CA MET A 132 -3.56 -0.94 -11.44
C MET A 132 -2.32 -0.02 -11.40
N ALA A 133 -1.15 -0.54 -11.74
CA ALA A 133 0.10 0.22 -11.84
C ALA A 133 -0.01 1.41 -12.83
N ASN A 134 -0.53 1.15 -14.03
CA ASN A 134 -0.73 2.18 -15.05
C ASN A 134 -1.75 3.23 -14.60
N ALA A 135 -2.83 2.81 -13.94
CA ALA A 135 -3.84 3.72 -13.40
C ALA A 135 -3.25 4.61 -12.30
N ALA A 136 -2.48 4.05 -11.36
CA ALA A 136 -1.77 4.82 -10.34
C ALA A 136 -0.83 5.84 -10.97
N ARG A 137 -0.04 5.43 -11.96
CA ARG A 137 0.93 6.28 -12.65
C ARG A 137 0.26 7.46 -13.37
N ALA A 138 -0.92 7.25 -13.95
CA ALA A 138 -1.67 8.30 -14.64
C ALA A 138 -2.13 9.44 -13.70
N LEU A 139 -2.23 9.17 -12.40
CA LEU A 139 -2.61 10.16 -11.39
C LEU A 139 -1.42 10.95 -10.83
N ALA A 140 -0.18 10.61 -11.20
CA ALA A 140 1.02 11.23 -10.65
C ALA A 140 1.08 12.73 -10.93
N LYS A 141 1.46 13.51 -9.91
CA LYS A 141 1.77 14.95 -9.98
C LYS A 141 3.23 15.15 -9.60
N VAL A 142 4.13 14.85 -10.54
CA VAL A 142 5.59 14.87 -10.32
C VAL A 142 6.18 16.28 -10.18
N ASP A 143 5.40 17.30 -10.54
CA ASP A 143 5.74 18.73 -10.49
C ASP A 143 5.10 19.46 -9.29
N ALA A 144 4.47 18.75 -8.35
CA ALA A 144 3.68 19.37 -7.29
C ALA A 144 4.49 20.35 -6.42
N ALA A 145 5.73 20.02 -6.07
CA ALA A 145 6.59 20.88 -5.26
C ALA A 145 6.97 22.18 -6.00
N GLU A 146 7.28 22.07 -7.29
CA GLU A 146 7.60 23.22 -8.15
C GLU A 146 6.38 24.15 -8.28
N ARG A 147 5.21 23.59 -8.57
CA ARG A 147 3.97 24.37 -8.67
C ARG A 147 3.59 25.10 -7.38
N ILE A 148 3.80 24.46 -6.24
CA ILE A 148 3.56 25.12 -4.94
C ILE A 148 4.54 26.29 -4.76
N ALA A 149 5.82 26.10 -5.10
CA ALA A 149 6.81 27.16 -5.02
C ALA A 149 6.47 28.34 -5.95
N ASP A 150 6.04 28.07 -7.19
CA ASP A 150 5.61 29.10 -8.14
C ASP A 150 4.44 29.93 -7.61
N ILE A 151 3.41 29.28 -7.08
CA ILE A 151 2.24 29.96 -6.49
C ILE A 151 2.67 30.86 -5.32
N ILE A 152 3.54 30.37 -4.44
CA ILE A 152 4.06 31.18 -3.31
C ILE A 152 4.80 32.42 -3.83
N LEU A 153 5.63 32.26 -4.86
CA LEU A 153 6.39 33.38 -5.44
C LEU A 153 5.49 34.38 -6.16
N GLU A 154 4.42 33.94 -6.82
CA GLU A 154 3.43 34.81 -7.47
C GLU A 154 2.66 35.66 -6.45
N GLU A 155 2.15 35.06 -5.38
CA GLU A 155 1.36 35.73 -4.34
C GLU A 155 2.20 36.59 -3.38
N SER A 156 3.53 36.44 -3.41
CA SER A 156 4.46 37.23 -2.59
C SER A 156 4.85 38.59 -3.18
N LYS A 157 4.41 38.88 -4.42
CA LYS A 157 4.67 40.15 -5.14
C LYS A 157 3.63 41.20 -4.81
#